data_AF-A0A101IB08-F1
#
_entry.id   AF-A0A101IB08-F1
#
_cell.length_a   1.000
_cell.length_b   1.000
_cell.length_c   1.000
_cell.angle_alpha   90.00
_cell.angle_beta   90.00
_cell.angle_gamma   90.00
#
_symmetry.space_group_name_H-M   'P 1'
#
loop_
_entity.id
_entity.type
_entity.pdbx_description
1 polymer ?
#
loop_
_entity_poly.entity_id
_entity_poly.type
_entity_poly.pdbx_seq_one_letter_code
_entity_poly.pdbx_strand_id
1 'polypeptide(L)'
;TSALDPELIGEVLEVMRKLSLAGMTMLVVTHEMGFAREVADRIVFMEKGSIVEEGSPDDLFNRPKFQRTREFLWKITELYGKKEQE
;
A
#
# COMPACT_ATOMS: atom_id res chain seq x y z
N THR A 1 8.47 -4.95 -5.07
CA THR A 1 9.69 -5.24 -5.85
C THR A 1 10.80 -5.62 -4.88
N SER A 2 10.94 -6.92 -4.57
CA SER A 2 11.81 -7.37 -3.49
C SER A 2 13.18 -7.79 -4.02
N ALA A 3 14.04 -6.80 -4.31
CA ALA A 3 15.49 -6.97 -4.56
C ALA A 3 16.22 -5.62 -4.80
N LEU A 4 15.56 -4.48 -4.55
CA LEU A 4 16.16 -3.17 -4.77
C LEU A 4 16.70 -2.63 -3.44
N ASP A 5 17.89 -2.03 -3.48
CA ASP A 5 18.46 -1.33 -2.34
C ASP A 5 17.50 -0.23 -1.84
N PRO A 6 17.47 0.08 -0.53
CA PRO A 6 16.56 1.07 0.04
C PRO A 6 16.61 2.44 -0.65
N GLU A 7 17.77 2.85 -1.15
CA GLU A 7 17.97 4.09 -1.90
C GLU A 7 17.25 4.08 -3.26
N LEU A 8 17.30 2.94 -3.96
CA LEU A 8 16.71 2.76 -5.29
C LEU A 8 15.18 2.60 -5.24
N ILE A 9 14.63 2.13 -4.11
CA ILE A 9 13.19 2.01 -3.92
C ILE A 9 12.49 3.37 -4.10
N GLY A 10 13.05 4.45 -3.56
CA GLY A 10 12.47 5.78 -3.66
C GLY A 10 12.36 6.26 -5.11
N GLU A 11 13.42 6.05 -5.90
CA GLU A 11 13.45 6.44 -7.32
C GLU A 11 12.44 5.66 -8.16
N VAL A 12 12.32 4.34 -7.91
CA VAL A 12 11.36 3.50 -8.63
C VAL A 12 9.92 3.90 -8.30
N LEU A 13 9.60 4.16 -7.03
CA LEU A 13 8.26 4.63 -6.62
C LEU A 13 7.92 5.98 -7.26
N GLU A 14 8.92 6.87 -7.41
CA GLU A 14 8.75 8.16 -8.06
C GLU A 14 8.44 8.03 -9.56
N VAL A 15 9.13 7.13 -10.26
CA VAL A 15 8.81 6.83 -11.66
C VAL A 15 7.41 6.24 -11.78
N MET A 16 7.03 5.32 -10.89
CA MET A 16 5.70 4.72 -10.89
C MET A 16 4.60 5.76 -10.63
N ARG A 17 4.82 6.73 -9.73
CA ARG A 17 3.93 7.88 -9.53
C ARG A 17 3.71 8.68 -10.80
N LYS A 18 4.80 9.06 -11.48
CA LYS A 18 4.73 9.83 -12.72
C LYS A 18 3.95 9.10 -13.81
N LEU A 19 4.12 7.79 -13.93
CA LEU A 19 3.38 6.96 -14.89
C LEU A 19 1.88 6.89 -14.57
N SER A 20 1.52 6.74 -13.29
CA SER A 20 0.13 6.79 -12.84
C SER A 20 -0.51 8.15 -13.17
N LEU A 21 0.16 9.25 -12.81
CA LEU A 21 -0.31 10.61 -13.08
C LEU A 21 -0.41 10.94 -14.58
N ALA A 22 0.37 10.26 -15.43
CA ALA A 22 0.28 10.37 -16.88
C ALA A 22 -0.95 9.64 -17.47
N GLY A 23 -1.79 9.00 -16.65
CA GLY A 23 -3.01 8.32 -17.05
C GLY A 23 -2.80 6.87 -17.49
N MET A 24 -1.65 6.27 -17.18
CA MET A 24 -1.39 4.86 -17.48
C MET A 24 -2.18 3.95 -16.53
N THR A 25 -2.93 2.98 -17.06
CA THR A 25 -3.55 1.94 -16.22
C THR A 25 -2.46 1.07 -15.61
N MET A 26 -2.43 0.97 -14.28
CA MET A 26 -1.41 0.22 -13.55
C MET A 26 -2.06 -0.80 -12.60
N LEU A 27 -1.53 -2.02 -12.60
CA LEU A 27 -1.79 -3.01 -11.55
C LEU A 27 -0.50 -3.20 -10.77
N VAL A 28 -0.54 -2.88 -9.47
CA VAL A 28 0.63 -2.91 -8.60
C VAL A 28 0.38 -3.82 -7.41
N VAL A 29 1.32 -4.72 -7.16
CA VAL A 29 1.37 -5.53 -5.94
C VAL A 29 2.47 -4.98 -5.05
N THR A 30 2.10 -4.45 -3.88
CA THR A 30 3.04 -3.78 -2.98
C THR A 30 2.71 -4.02 -1.52
N HIS A 31 3.73 -3.95 -0.68
CA HIS A 31 3.60 -3.81 0.78
C HIS A 31 3.88 -2.38 1.26
N GLU A 32 4.26 -1.48 0.36
CA GLU A 32 4.47 -0.05 0.63
C GLU A 32 3.11 0.67 0.71
N MET A 33 2.54 0.72 1.92
CA MET A 33 1.19 1.27 2.14
C MET A 33 1.09 2.76 1.83
N GLY A 34 2.17 3.54 2.06
CA GLY A 34 2.21 4.96 1.73
C GLY A 34 2.05 5.20 0.23
N PHE A 35 2.75 4.41 -0.59
CA PHE A 35 2.59 4.46 -2.04
C PHE A 35 1.18 4.02 -2.46
N ALA A 36 0.68 2.89 -1.94
CA ALA A 36 -0.67 2.43 -2.26
C ALA A 36 -1.75 3.47 -1.91
N ARG A 37 -1.59 4.20 -0.80
CA ARG A 37 -2.50 5.27 -0.40
C ARG A 37 -2.45 6.49 -1.31
N GLU A 38 -1.28 6.77 -1.88
CA GLU A 38 -1.05 7.97 -2.70
C GLU A 38 -1.51 7.80 -4.15
N VAL A 39 -1.27 6.64 -4.77
CA VAL A 39 -1.49 6.44 -6.22
C VAL A 39 -2.65 5.53 -6.59
N ALA A 40 -3.16 4.71 -5.67
CA ALA A 40 -4.20 3.75 -6.04
C ALA A 40 -5.59 4.40 -6.04
N ASP A 41 -6.37 4.15 -7.08
CA ASP A 41 -7.80 4.48 -7.07
C ASP A 41 -8.62 3.39 -6.34
N ARG A 42 -8.13 2.15 -6.40
CA ARG A 42 -8.75 0.94 -5.83
C ARG A 42 -7.68 0.05 -5.23
N ILE A 43 -7.93 -0.45 -4.02
CA ILE A 43 -7.05 -1.36 -3.31
C ILE A 43 -7.79 -2.68 -3.06
N VAL A 44 -7.11 -3.78 -3.32
CA VAL A 44 -7.59 -5.14 -3.03
C VAL A 44 -6.68 -5.74 -1.97
N PHE A 45 -7.24 -5.98 -0.77
CA PHE A 45 -6.55 -6.71 0.28
C PHE A 45 -6.81 -8.21 0.10
N MET A 46 -5.73 -8.97 -0.07
CA MET A 46 -5.78 -10.41 -0.26
C MET A 46 -5.08 -11.14 0.88
N GLU A 47 -5.66 -12.25 1.32
CA GLU A 47 -5.05 -13.15 2.29
C GLU A 47 -5.44 -14.59 2.01
N LYS A 48 -4.49 -15.53 2.19
CA LYS A 48 -4.70 -16.98 1.98
C LYS A 48 -5.32 -17.28 0.60
N GLY A 49 -4.91 -16.54 -0.42
CA GLY A 49 -5.39 -16.72 -1.80
C GLY A 49 -6.81 -16.22 -2.06
N SER A 50 -7.44 -15.52 -1.11
CA SER A 50 -8.78 -14.94 -1.27
C SER A 50 -8.74 -13.42 -1.16
N ILE A 51 -9.63 -12.73 -1.88
CA ILE A 51 -9.89 -11.30 -1.66
C ILE A 51 -10.67 -11.18 -0.35
N VAL A 52 -10.10 -10.47 0.62
CA VAL A 52 -10.71 -10.24 1.93
C VAL A 52 -11.51 -8.95 1.93
N GLU A 53 -10.94 -7.89 1.37
CA GLU A 53 -11.58 -6.58 1.30
C GLU A 53 -11.11 -5.82 0.06
N GLU A 54 -11.98 -4.96 -0.44
CA GLU A 54 -11.73 -4.11 -1.59
C GLU A 54 -12.46 -2.78 -1.43
N GLY A 55 -11.82 -1.70 -1.85
CA GLY A 55 -12.40 -0.37 -1.80
C GLY A 55 -11.42 0.72 -2.23
N SER A 56 -11.82 1.97 -2.02
CA SER A 56 -10.91 3.10 -2.16
C SER A 56 -9.80 3.04 -1.08
N PRO A 57 -8.68 3.76 -1.26
CA PRO A 57 -7.71 3.90 -0.19
C PRO A 57 -8.30 4.46 1.11
N ASP A 58 -9.21 5.43 1.02
CA ASP A 58 -9.86 6.01 2.20
C ASP A 58 -10.70 4.96 2.95
N ASP A 59 -11.47 4.15 2.23
CA ASP A 59 -12.26 3.08 2.82
C ASP A 59 -11.36 2.06 3.52
N LEU A 60 -10.27 1.61 2.88
CA LEU A 60 -9.42 0.58 3.48
C LEU A 60 -8.58 1.09 4.65
N PHE A 61 -7.98 2.28 4.52
CA PHE A 61 -7.05 2.78 5.55
C PHE A 61 -7.75 3.49 6.71
N ASN A 62 -8.86 4.20 6.46
CA ASN A 62 -9.54 4.99 7.49
C ASN A 62 -10.84 4.33 7.97
N ARG A 63 -11.52 3.55 7.13
CA ARG A 63 -12.83 2.94 7.46
C ARG A 63 -12.96 1.45 7.09
N PRO A 64 -11.95 0.61 7.39
CA PRO A 64 -11.96 -0.79 7.01
C PRO A 64 -13.18 -1.50 7.58
N LYS A 65 -13.93 -2.17 6.69
CA LYS A 65 -15.18 -2.86 7.01
C LYS A 65 -14.93 -4.20 7.67
N PHE A 66 -13.85 -4.87 7.33
CA PHE A 66 -13.54 -6.19 7.85
C PHE A 66 -12.53 -6.11 9.00
N GLN A 67 -12.81 -6.87 10.07
CA GLN A 67 -11.91 -6.95 11.23
C GLN A 67 -10.51 -7.40 10.85
N ARG A 68 -10.40 -8.33 9.88
CA ARG A 68 -9.11 -8.85 9.43
C ARG A 68 -8.23 -7.78 8.79
N THR A 69 -8.82 -6.93 7.95
CA THR A 69 -8.12 -5.79 7.34
C THR A 69 -7.65 -4.81 8.40
N ARG A 70 -8.48 -4.51 9.42
CA ARG A 70 -8.08 -3.69 10.57
C ARG A 70 -6.88 -4.25 11.31
N GLU A 71 -6.91 -5.54 11.64
CA GLU A 71 -5.82 -6.21 12.35
C GLU A 71 -4.52 -6.17 11.55
N PHE A 72 -4.59 -6.38 10.23
CA PHE A 72 -3.44 -6.32 9.35
C PHE A 72 -2.84 -4.92 9.29
N LEU A 73 -3.66 -3.90 9.06
CA LEU A 73 -3.23 -2.51 9.00
C LEU A 73 -2.61 -2.06 10.33
N TRP A 74 -3.24 -2.40 11.46
CA TRP A 74 -2.68 -2.11 12.79
C TRP A 74 -1.29 -2.74 12.94
N LYS A 75 -1.15 -4.05 12.67
CA LYS A 75 0.15 -4.73 12.80
C LYS A 75 1.23 -4.07 11.94
N ILE A 76 0.91 -3.65 10.72
CA ILE A 76 1.86 -2.93 9.87
C ILE A 76 2.22 -1.58 10.50
N THR A 77 1.24 -0.80 10.97
CA THR A 77 1.50 0.49 11.61
C THR A 77 2.33 0.34 12.89
N GLU A 78 2.14 -0.73 13.67
CA GLU A 78 2.94 -0.98 14.87
C GLU A 78 4.37 -1.45 14.55
N LEU A 79 4.53 -2.28 13.51
CA LEU A 79 5.84 -2.80 13.08
C LEU A 79 6.70 -1.76 12.36
N TYR A 80 6.08 -0.87 11.57
CA TYR A 80 6.79 0.14 10.76
C TYR A 80 6.70 1.56 11.32
N GLY A 81 5.71 1.88 12.15
CA GLY A 81 5.54 3.19 12.78
C GLY A 81 6.45 3.45 13.99
N LYS A 82 7.32 2.50 14.35
CA LYS A 82 8.30 2.65 15.46
C LYS A 82 9.63 3.29 15.04
N LYS A 83 9.75 3.82 13.82
CA LYS A 83 10.90 4.65 13.39
C LYS A 83 10.46 6.11 13.25
N GLU A 84 10.46 6.83 14.36
CA GLU A 84 10.65 8.30 14.46
C GLU A 84 10.43 8.72 15.93
N GLN A 85 11.38 8.38 16.78
CA GLN A 85 11.62 9.02 18.08
C GLN A 85 12.96 8.53 18.64
N GLU A 86 14.06 9.02 18.05
CA GLU A 86 15.33 9.34 18.74
C GLU A 86 15.91 10.60 18.08
#